data_AF-A0A511QAW5-F1
#
_entry.id   AF-A0A511QAW5-F1
#
_cell.length_a   1.000
_cell.length_b   1.000
_cell.length_c   1.000
_cell.angle_alpha   90.00
_cell.angle_beta   90.00
_cell.angle_gamma   90.00
#
_symmetry.space_group_name_H-M   'P 1'
#
loop_
_entity.id
_entity.type
_entity.pdbx_description
1 polymer ?
#
loop_
_entity_poly.entity_id
_entity_poly.type
_entity_poly.pdbx_seq_one_letter_code
_entity_poly.pdbx_strand_id
1 'polypeptide(L)' 'MAADRDLVNFSEEHELNYCLRSAGKRQTQANRDALIDLGKQVKQDLGKRVLTQDDVRGAIHSHDDMFE' A
#
# COMPACT_ATOMS: atom_id res chain seq x y z
N MET A 1 -6.33 -14.26 -12.19
CA MET A 1 -7.12 -13.71 -11.05
C MET A 1 -6.16 -13.62 -9.88
N ALA A 2 -6.04 -12.46 -9.24
CA ALA A 2 -5.32 -12.40 -7.97
C ALA A 2 -6.06 -13.28 -6.95
N ALA A 3 -5.36 -14.07 -6.15
CA ALA A 3 -6.00 -14.78 -5.06
C ALA A 3 -6.37 -13.78 -3.96
N ASP A 4 -7.39 -14.05 -3.14
CA ASP A 4 -7.74 -13.18 -2.01
C ASP A 4 -6.55 -12.91 -1.08
N ARG A 5 -5.63 -13.88 -0.97
CA ARG A 5 -4.34 -13.76 -0.26
C ARG A 5 -3.48 -12.59 -0.73
N ASP A 6 -3.57 -12.23 -2.00
CA ASP A 6 -2.69 -11.26 -2.63
C ASP A 6 -3.24 -9.83 -2.51
N LEU A 7 -4.46 -9.65 -1.99
CA LEU A 7 -5.11 -8.36 -1.81
C LEU A 7 -4.69 -7.72 -0.49
N VAL A 8 -4.53 -6.39 -0.50
CA VAL A 8 -4.17 -5.62 0.71
C VAL A 8 -5.42 -5.10 1.41
N ASN A 9 -5.55 -5.43 2.70
CA ASN A 9 -6.57 -4.84 3.56
C ASN A 9 -6.01 -3.56 4.24
N PHE A 10 -6.43 -2.40 3.74
CA PHE A 10 -5.97 -1.10 4.25
C PHE A 10 -6.54 -0.72 5.63
N SER A 11 -7.48 -1.51 6.18
CA SER A 11 -7.98 -1.33 7.54
C SER A 11 -7.18 -2.12 8.58
N GLU A 12 -6.27 -2.99 8.14
CA GLU A 12 -5.45 -3.83 9.01
C GLU A 12 -4.02 -3.28 9.12
N GLU A 13 -3.62 -2.85 10.31
CA GLU A 13 -2.29 -2.26 10.51
C GLU A 13 -1.15 -3.24 10.19
N HIS A 14 -1.36 -4.54 10.43
CA HIS A 14 -0.35 -5.56 10.15
C HIS A 14 -0.11 -5.75 8.64
N GLU A 15 -1.15 -5.58 7.81
CA GLU A 15 -1.05 -5.59 6.34
C GLU A 15 -0.31 -4.34 5.83
N LEU A 16 -0.61 -3.17 6.40
CA LEU A 16 0.10 -1.93 6.07
C LEU A 16 1.59 -2.04 6.45
N ASN A 17 1.88 -2.56 7.64
CA ASN A 17 3.25 -2.77 8.10
C ASN A 17 3.99 -3.79 7.23
N TYR A 18 3.31 -4.83 6.76
CA TYR A 18 3.87 -5.80 5.80
C TYR A 18 4.24 -5.11 4.49
N CYS A 19 3.34 -4.30 3.92
CA CYS A 19 3.57 -3.55 2.69
C CYS A 19 4.77 -2.60 2.84
N LEU A 20 4.79 -1.78 3.90
CA LEU A 20 5.89 -0.85 4.20
C LEU A 20 7.22 -1.60 4.35
N ARG A 21 7.25 -2.68 5.13
CA ARG A 21 8.45 -3.50 5.31
C ARG A 21 8.93 -4.12 4.00
N SER A 22 8.01 -4.61 3.17
CA SER A 22 8.35 -5.22 1.88
C SER A 22 8.94 -4.20 0.88
N ALA A 23 8.56 -2.93 1.02
CA ALA A 23 9.11 -1.80 0.27
C ALA A 23 10.34 -1.15 0.93
N GLY A 24 10.81 -1.66 2.07
CA GLY A 24 11.96 -1.13 2.80
C GLY A 24 11.69 0.14 3.61
N LYS A 25 10.41 0.50 3.82
CA LYS A 25 9.98 1.69 4.57
C LYS A 25 9.76 1.40 6.06
N ARG A 26 9.86 2.45 6.87
CA ARG A 26 9.61 2.36 8.32
C ARG A 26 8.12 2.15 8.59
N GLN A 27 7.80 1.42 9.67
CA GLN A 27 6.43 1.09 10.07
C GLN A 27 5.88 2.11 11.08
N THR A 28 5.98 3.40 10.74
CA THR A 28 5.48 4.51 11.55
C THR A 28 4.00 4.77 11.28
N GLN A 29 3.32 5.46 12.19
CA GLN A 29 1.93 5.88 11.96
C GLN A 29 1.83 6.77 10.71
N ALA A 30 2.75 7.72 10.55
CA ALA A 30 2.80 8.60 9.38
C ALA A 30 2.91 7.82 8.06
N ASN A 31 3.77 6.80 8.00
CA ASN A 31 3.90 5.96 6.81
C ASN A 31 2.66 5.09 6.57
N ARG A 32 1.96 4.63 7.62
CA ARG A 32 0.67 3.93 7.47
C ARG A 32 -0.42 4.85 6.91
N ASP A 33 -0.51 6.07 7.43
CA ASP A 33 -1.49 7.06 6.96
C ASP A 33 -1.22 7.45 5.50
N ALA A 34 0.05 7.73 5.16
CA ALA A 34 0.48 7.99 3.78
C ALA A 34 0.15 6.81 2.85
N LEU A 35 0.32 5.57 3.31
CA LEU A 35 0.00 4.38 2.54
C LEU A 35 -1.51 4.23 2.27
N ILE A 36 -2.35 4.58 3.25
CA ILE A 36 -3.81 4.56 3.09
C ILE A 36 -4.23 5.57 2.03
N ASP A 37 -3.68 6.79 2.07
CA ASP A 37 -4.03 7.84 1.13
C ASP A 37 -3.51 7.55 -0.28
N LEU A 38 -2.26 7.06 -0.39
CA LEU A 38 -1.72 6.55 -1.65
C LEU A 38 -2.59 5.41 -2.21
N GLY A 39 -3.02 4.48 -1.36
CA GLY A 39 -3.90 3.39 -1.76
C GLY A 39 -5.25 3.86 -2.32
N LYS A 40 -5.82 4.95 -1.79
CA LYS A 40 -7.05 5.56 -2.34
C LYS A 40 -6.79 6.17 -3.73
N GLN A 41 -5.68 6.88 -3.89
CA GLN A 41 -5.29 7.50 -5.15
C GLN A 41 -5.08 6.43 -6.23
N VAL A 42 -4.28 5.40 -5.94
CA VAL A 42 -3.98 4.31 -6.88
C VAL A 42 -5.24 3.55 -7.29
N LYS A 43 -6.20 3.35 -6.37
CA LYS A 43 -7.51 2.75 -6.70
C LYS A 43 -8.29 3.59 -7.72
N GLN A 44 -8.28 4.91 -7.56
CA GLN A 44 -8.94 5.84 -8.48
C GLN A 44 -8.24 5.84 -9.84
N ASP A 45 -6.92 5.95 -9.85
CA ASP A 45 -6.12 6.03 -11.09
C ASP A 45 -6.21 4.74 -11.92
N LEU A 46 -6.21 3.57 -11.27
CA LEU A 46 -6.32 2.28 -11.94
C LEU A 46 -7.79 1.84 -12.18
N GLY A 47 -8.77 2.57 -11.66
CA GLY A 47 -10.18 2.16 -11.68
C GLY A 47 -10.44 0.84 -10.94
N LYS A 48 -9.61 0.49 -9.95
CA LYS A 48 -9.70 -0.76 -9.19
C LYS A 48 -10.36 -0.55 -7.83
N ARG A 49 -11.18 -1.50 -7.40
CA ARG A 49 -11.77 -1.50 -6.03
C ARG A 49 -10.81 -2.00 -4.96
N VAL A 50 -9.95 -2.95 -5.33
CA VAL A 50 -8.97 -3.62 -4.47
C VAL A 50 -7.59 -3.54 -5.12
N LEU A 51 -6.55 -3.49 -4.30
CA LEU A 51 -5.16 -3.47 -4.75
C LEU A 51 -4.47 -4.73 -4.27
N THR A 52 -3.58 -5.25 -5.11
CA THR A 52 -2.68 -6.33 -4.73
C THR A 52 -1.46 -5.80 -3.97
N GLN A 53 -0.75 -6.67 -3.27
CA GLN A 53 0.53 -6.32 -2.64
C GLN A 53 1.54 -5.76 -3.64
N ASP A 54 1.56 -6.27 -4.88
CA ASP A 54 2.42 -5.76 -5.96
C ASP A 54 1.99 -4.37 -6.44
N ASP A 55 0.68 -4.11 -6.60
CA ASP A 55 0.17 -2.77 -6.94
C ASP A 55 0.62 -1.75 -5.88
N VAL A 56 0.49 -2.11 -4.60
CA VAL A 56 0.87 -1.26 -3.47
C VAL A 56 2.37 -1.05 -3.40
N ARG A 57 3.18 -2.11 -3.52
CA ARG A 57 4.64 -2.00 -3.52
C ARG A 57 5.15 -1.14 -4.66
N GLY A 58 4.61 -1.31 -5.87
CA GLY A 58 4.94 -0.48 -7.02
C GLY A 58 4.58 0.99 -6.81
N ALA A 59 3.43 1.25 -6.18
CA ALA A 59 3.01 2.60 -5.84
C ALA A 59 3.93 3.26 -4.82
N ILE A 60 4.35 2.54 -3.76
CA ILE A 60 5.30 3.03 -2.75
C ILE A 60 6.63 3.42 -3.41
N HIS A 61 7.16 2.59 -4.30
CA HIS A 61 8.41 2.91 -5.01
C HIS A 61 8.27 4.11 -5.96
N SER A 62 7.09 4.32 -6.54
CA SER A 62 6.82 5.46 -7.42
C SER A 62 6.65 6.77 -6.65
N HIS A 63 6.24 6.70 -5.37
CA HIS A 63 5.99 7.83 -4.48
C HIS A 63 6.88 7.73 -3.24
N ASP A 64 8.16 7.42 -3.45
CA ASP A 64 9.12 7.17 -2.39
C ASP A 64 9.26 8.37 -1.43
N ASP A 65 9.04 9.58 -1.97
CA ASP A 65 9.05 10.88 -1.30
C ASP A 65 7.92 11.07 -0.27
N MET A 66 6.86 10.26 -0.32
CA MET A 66 5.79 10.27 0.67
C MET A 66 6.14 9.53 1.96
N PHE A 67 7.26 8.78 1.99
CA PHE A 67 7.58 7.85 3.08
C PHE A 67 8.99 8.07 3.66
N GLU A 68 9.08 8.04 5.00
CA GLU A 68 10.32 8.18 5.79
C GLU A 68 11.05 6.86 6.09
#